data_AF-A0AAE7J9G4-F1
#
_entry.id   AF-A0AAE7J9G4-F1
#
_cell.length_a   1.000
_cell.length_b   1.000
_cell.length_c   1.000
_cell.angle_alpha   90.00
_cell.angle_beta   90.00
_cell.angle_gamma   90.00
#
_symmetry.space_group_name_H-M   'P 1'
#
loop_
_entity.id
_entity.type
_entity.pdbx_description
1 polymer ?
#
loop_
_entity_poly.entity_id
_entity_poly.type
_entity_poly.pdbx_seq_one_letter_code
_entity_poly.pdbx_strand_id
1 'polypeptide(L)' 'MDWEFTEDAAFMALCDAFRESGESSAIEFLANGEGAFHFQELTQNAAGEGVDLSDSDDLEAFQQDVIDTMESLCQD' A
#
# COMPACT_ATOMS: atom_id res chain seq x y z
N MET A 1 -4.95 -18.96 -0.67
CA MET A 1 -4.30 -17.65 -0.75
C MET A 1 -5.33 -16.70 -0.23
N ASP A 2 -5.26 -16.46 1.07
CA ASP A 2 -6.06 -15.47 1.77
C ASP A 2 -5.05 -14.56 2.44
N TRP A 3 -4.15 -13.98 1.65
CA TRP A 3 -3.19 -13.01 2.15
C TRP A 3 -3.92 -11.69 2.28
N GLU A 4 -4.06 -11.20 3.51
CA GLU A 4 -4.68 -9.93 3.81
C GLU A 4 -3.59 -8.88 3.99
N PHE A 5 -3.39 -8.04 2.97
CA PHE A 5 -2.35 -7.01 2.99
C PHE A 5 -2.53 -6.02 4.16
N THR A 6 -3.74 -5.88 4.70
CA THR A 6 -4.04 -5.03 5.85
C THR A 6 -3.37 -5.48 7.15
N GLU A 7 -2.98 -6.74 7.24
CA GLU A 7 -2.23 -7.30 8.38
C GLU A 7 -0.71 -7.27 8.14
N ASP A 8 -0.27 -6.86 6.94
CA ASP A 8 1.14 -6.82 6.57
C ASP A 8 1.89 -5.69 7.28
N ALA A 9 3.13 -5.95 7.70
CA ALA A 9 3.96 -4.98 8.39
C ALA A 9 4.30 -3.76 7.50
N ALA A 10 4.48 -3.96 6.20
CA ALA A 10 4.73 -2.88 5.26
C ALA A 10 3.48 -2.00 5.05
N PHE A 11 2.28 -2.59 5.09
CA PHE A 11 1.03 -1.82 5.06
C PHE A 11 0.81 -1.01 6.34
N MET A 12 1.08 -1.60 7.52
CA MET A 12 1.03 -0.85 8.78
C MET A 12 2.00 0.33 8.77
N ALA A 13 3.23 0.12 8.28
CA ALA A 13 4.22 1.20 8.10
C ALA A 13 3.77 2.27 7.10
N LEU A 14 3.14 1.88 5.98
CA LEU A 14 2.50 2.81 5.02
C LEU A 14 1.49 3.72 5.72
N CYS A 15 0.62 3.14 6.55
CA CYS A 15 -0.41 3.89 7.24
C CYS A 15 0.13 4.80 8.35
N ASP A 16 1.15 4.37 9.09
CA ASP A 16 1.83 5.24 10.06
C ASP A 16 2.52 6.41 9.36
N ALA A 17 3.29 6.14 8.30
CA ALA A 17 3.96 7.18 7.52
C ALA A 17 2.96 8.14 6.85
N PHE A 18 1.82 7.65 6.37
CA PHE A 18 0.76 8.50 5.82
C PHE A 18 0.17 9.44 6.89
N ARG A 19 -0.13 8.93 8.08
CA ARG A 19 -0.62 9.76 9.21
C ARG A 19 0.40 10.80 9.64
N GLU A 20 1.69 10.45 9.66
CA GLU A 20 2.77 11.36 10.04
C GLU A 20 3.08 12.40 8.95
N SER A 21 2.84 12.07 7.67
CA SER A 21 3.12 12.96 6.55
C SER A 21 2.26 14.22 6.54
N GLY A 22 1.04 14.15 7.08
CA GLY A 22 0.04 15.22 6.99
C GLY A 22 -0.53 15.43 5.59
N GLU A 23 -0.24 14.53 4.64
CA GLU A 23 -0.82 14.53 3.30
C GLU A 23 -2.32 14.22 3.37
N SER A 24 -3.12 14.90 2.55
CA SER A 24 -4.57 14.65 2.49
C SER A 24 -4.95 13.51 1.55
N SER A 25 -4.02 13.05 0.71
CA SER A 25 -4.31 12.10 -0.36
C SER A 25 -3.30 10.96 -0.38
N ALA A 26 -3.80 9.72 -0.28
CA ALA A 26 -2.92 8.55 -0.25
C ALA A 26 -2.21 8.34 -1.60
N ILE A 27 -2.85 8.70 -2.73
CA ILE A 27 -2.21 8.61 -4.05
C ILE A 27 -1.00 9.56 -4.18
N GLU A 28 -1.10 10.78 -3.66
CA GLU A 28 0.02 11.73 -3.65
C GLU A 28 1.14 11.23 -2.72
N PHE A 29 0.77 10.71 -1.55
CA PHE A 29 1.73 10.13 -0.61
C PHE A 29 2.50 8.94 -1.21
N LEU A 30 1.81 8.02 -1.89
CA LEU A 30 2.43 6.87 -2.54
C LEU A 30 3.35 7.25 -3.71
N ALA A 31 3.09 8.39 -4.35
CA ALA A 31 3.97 8.91 -5.40
C ALA A 31 5.27 9.53 -4.87
N ASN A 32 5.40 9.71 -3.54
CA ASN A 32 6.50 10.40 -2.89
C ASN A 32 7.32 9.49 -1.97
N GLY A 33 8.58 9.89 -1.76
CA GLY A 33 9.63 9.22 -0.95
C GLY A 33 9.24 8.01 -0.11
N GLU A 34 8.74 8.25 1.11
CA GLU A 34 8.46 7.19 2.11
C GLU A 34 7.27 6.30 1.72
N GLY A 35 6.23 6.84 1.08
CA GLY A 35 5.09 6.06 0.60
C GLY A 35 5.48 5.09 -0.52
N ALA A 36 6.29 5.56 -1.47
CA ALA A 36 6.80 4.72 -2.56
C ALA A 36 7.66 3.56 -2.05
N PHE A 37 8.50 3.80 -1.03
CA PHE A 37 9.35 2.78 -0.44
C PHE A 37 8.52 1.66 0.22
N HIS A 38 7.60 2.00 1.13
CA HIS A 38 6.81 0.99 1.82
C HIS A 38 5.82 0.26 0.90
N PHE A 39 5.30 0.93 -0.13
CA PHE A 39 4.50 0.26 -1.16
C PHE A 39 5.32 -0.75 -1.99
N GLN A 40 6.58 -0.43 -2.30
CA GLN A 40 7.48 -1.39 -2.94
C GLN A 40 7.78 -2.61 -2.03
N GLU A 41 7.87 -2.43 -0.72
CA GLU A 41 7.98 -3.56 0.22
C GLU A 41 6.69 -4.39 0.24
N LEU A 42 5.53 -3.73 0.29
CA LEU A 42 4.23 -4.41 0.30
C LEU A 42 4.00 -5.26 -0.95
N THR A 43 4.35 -4.75 -2.13
CA THR A 43 4.27 -5.50 -3.40
C THR A 43 5.23 -6.69 -3.44
N GLN A 44 6.41 -6.59 -2.82
CA GLN A 44 7.33 -7.73 -2.67
C GLN A 44 6.77 -8.80 -1.74
N ASN A 45 6.14 -8.40 -0.63
CA ASN A 45 5.47 -9.32 0.29
C ASN A 45 4.31 -10.03 -0.42
N ALA A 46 3.50 -9.29 -1.19
CA ALA A 46 2.44 -9.85 -2.04
C ALA A 46 2.97 -10.96 -2.95
N ALA A 47 4.06 -10.68 -3.67
CA ALA A 47 4.71 -11.67 -4.53
C ALA A 47 5.25 -12.87 -3.75
N GLY A 48 5.78 -12.67 -2.54
CA GLY A 48 6.22 -13.73 -1.63
C GLY A 48 5.09 -14.66 -1.18
N GLU A 49 3.90 -14.09 -0.99
CA GLU A 49 2.66 -14.81 -0.66
C GLU A 49 1.97 -15.39 -1.91
N GLY A 50 2.53 -15.10 -3.09
CA GLY A 50 2.19 -15.62 -4.40
C GLY A 50 1.05 -14.88 -5.13
N VAL A 51 0.80 -13.62 -4.75
CA VAL A 51 0.02 -12.69 -5.57
C VAL A 51 0.82 -12.33 -6.82
N ASP A 52 0.23 -12.51 -8.00
CA ASP A 52 0.87 -12.11 -9.25
C ASP A 52 0.61 -10.63 -9.52
N LEU A 53 1.62 -9.80 -9.29
CA LEU A 53 1.62 -8.37 -9.60
C LEU A 53 2.56 -8.06 -10.78
N SER A 54 2.89 -9.06 -11.59
CA SER A 54 3.74 -8.86 -12.78
C SER A 54 2.99 -8.23 -13.94
N ASP A 55 1.66 -8.36 -13.96
CA ASP A 55 0.78 -7.66 -14.87
C ASP A 55 0.49 -6.23 -14.38
N SER A 56 0.48 -5.28 -15.31
CA SER A 56 0.22 -3.88 -14.97
C SER A 56 -1.19 -3.65 -14.47
N ASP A 57 -2.19 -4.35 -15.02
CA ASP A 57 -3.58 -4.19 -14.60
C ASP A 57 -3.78 -4.71 -13.16
N ASP A 58 -3.13 -5.83 -12.80
CA ASP A 58 -3.18 -6.40 -11.44
C ASP A 58 -2.42 -5.52 -10.44
N LEU A 59 -1.27 -4.95 -10.84
CA LEU A 59 -0.52 -4.00 -10.01
C LEU A 59 -1.32 -2.70 -9.78
N GLU A 60 -1.96 -2.16 -10.81
CA GLU A 60 -2.79 -0.96 -10.71
C GLU A 60 -4.03 -1.21 -9.83
N ALA A 61 -4.68 -2.37 -9.97
CA ALA A 61 -5.79 -2.78 -9.10
C ALA A 61 -5.35 -2.90 -7.64
N PHE A 62 -4.21 -3.55 -7.38
CA PHE A 62 -3.66 -3.68 -6.04
C PHE A 62 -3.28 -2.33 -5.44
N GLN A 63 -2.67 -1.44 -6.24
CA GLN A 63 -2.37 -0.08 -5.81
C GLN A 63 -3.64 0.67 -5.40
N GLN A 64 -4.72 0.55 -6.18
CA GLN A 64 -5.99 1.20 -5.88
C GLN A 64 -6.61 0.64 -4.59
N ASP A 65 -6.61 -0.68 -4.37
CA ASP A 65 -7.10 -1.29 -3.13
C ASP A 65 -6.32 -0.80 -1.90
N VAL A 66 -4.99 -0.66 -2.02
CA VAL A 66 -4.15 -0.10 -0.96
C VAL A 66 -4.52 1.36 -0.68
N ILE A 67 -4.69 2.18 -1.72
CA ILE A 67 -5.10 3.59 -1.59
C ILE A 67 -6.45 3.70 -0.88
N ASP A 68 -7.48 3.01 -1.38
CA ASP A 68 -8.83 3.07 -0.81
C ASP A 68 -8.84 2.62 0.66
N THR A 69 -8.05 1.60 0.98
CA THR A 69 -7.95 1.08 2.35
C THR A 69 -7.17 2.02 3.27
N MET A 70 -6.09 2.65 2.79
CA MET A 70 -5.36 3.68 3.54
C MET A 70 -6.25 4.89 3.82
N GLU A 71 -6.99 5.38 2.82
CA GLU A 71 -7.91 6.50 3.01
C GLU A 71 -9.05 6.13 3.98
N SER A 72 -9.58 4.91 3.90
CA SER A 72 -10.62 4.46 4.81
C SER A 72 -10.16 4.19 6.25
N LEU A 73 -8.94 3.68 6.47
CA LEU A 73 -8.46 3.25 7.79
C LEU A 73 -7.54 4.26 8.47
N CYS A 74 -6.92 5.16 7.69
CA CYS A 74 -5.77 5.94 8.13
C CYS A 74 -5.99 7.47 8.05
N GLN A 75 -7.13 7.95 7.56
CA GLN A 75 -7.51 9.39 7.59
C GLN A 75 -8.30 9.85 8.84
N ASP A 76 -8.52 9.00 9.87
CA ASP A 76 -9.25 9.37 11.10
C ASP A 76 -8.35 9.98 12.20
#